data_AF-A0AA37WZ07-F1
#
_entry.id   AF-A0AA37WZ07-F1
#
_cell.length_a   1.000
_cell.length_b   1.000
_cell.length_c   1.000
_cell.angle_alpha   90.00
_cell.angle_beta   90.00
_cell.angle_gamma   90.00
#
_symmetry.space_group_name_H-M   'P 1'
#
loop_
_entity.id
_entity.type
_entity.pdbx_description
1 polymer ?
#
loop_
_entity_poly.entity_id
_entity_poly.type
_entity_poly.pdbx_seq_one_letter_code
_entity_poly.pdbx_strand_id
1 'polypeptide(L)'
;MHNRLRWLMGATALLYIGPLLAGLGGYGWPLVPVFVVLFVLWQFILRPHQWPRTFHEWTQYQAWATLGSNAAIQTLFVALLFGVGRGIGGALGFIPPYPEMLPVAISFLSIPLARMIWNPWQAIEMNNFLDDAIRKISHPETSTGGAGLETARRMIAPLADLPDETDPGVIAQHLVALSAHAHPDHIRSALFERMRDANPSRAETIALILHATDGRLAEIVPGDGPTMVLRLLPEDPGLIALFATRLTAALQQDADLWGKSPSVDYLTELAARFDNSEAEAPLRDLINATNAAEPEDGLA
;
A
#
# COMPACT_ATOMS: atom_id res chain seq x y z
N MET A 1 12.14 6.83 -16.41
CA MET A 1 12.49 5.99 -15.24
C MET A 1 14.00 5.99 -14.93
N HIS A 2 14.89 5.77 -15.89
CA HIS A 2 16.36 5.68 -15.68
C HIS A 2 17.02 6.86 -14.93
N ASN A 3 16.64 8.11 -15.21
CA ASN A 3 17.25 9.26 -14.54
C ASN A 3 16.86 9.35 -13.06
N ARG A 4 15.59 9.06 -12.70
CA ARG A 4 15.09 9.18 -11.31
C ARG A 4 15.75 8.18 -10.35
N LEU A 5 15.96 6.94 -10.81
CA LEU A 5 16.65 5.91 -10.02
C LEU A 5 18.11 6.29 -9.73
N ARG A 6 18.80 6.88 -10.71
CA ARG A 6 20.17 7.39 -10.54
C ARG A 6 20.27 8.55 -9.55
N TRP A 7 19.27 9.44 -9.54
CA TRP A 7 19.21 10.55 -8.59
C TRP A 7 18.96 10.09 -7.14
N LEU A 8 18.16 9.04 -6.93
CA LEU A 8 18.00 8.40 -5.62
C LEU A 8 19.27 7.70 -5.15
N MET A 9 19.92 6.93 -6.03
CA MET A 9 21.21 6.33 -5.72
C MET A 9 22.24 7.39 -5.32
N GLY A 10 22.21 8.55 -5.99
CA GLY A 10 23.02 9.72 -5.61
C GLY A 10 22.70 10.25 -4.21
N ALA A 11 21.42 10.48 -3.90
CA ALA A 11 21.00 10.96 -2.57
C ALA A 11 21.38 9.95 -1.45
N THR A 12 21.16 8.66 -1.68
CA THR A 12 21.56 7.60 -0.74
C THR A 12 23.08 7.51 -0.60
N ALA A 13 23.85 7.71 -1.68
CA ALA A 13 25.30 7.76 -1.60
C ALA A 13 25.78 8.93 -0.73
N LEU A 14 25.16 10.11 -0.80
CA LEU A 14 25.48 11.23 0.08
C LEU A 14 25.30 10.87 1.56
N LEU A 15 24.25 10.10 1.90
CA LEU A 15 24.02 9.64 3.27
C LEU A 15 25.21 8.81 3.79
N TYR A 16 25.76 7.94 2.93
CA TYR A 16 26.85 7.00 3.28
C TYR A 16 28.24 7.64 3.24
N ILE A 17 28.42 8.68 2.43
CA ILE A 17 29.70 9.41 2.31
C ILE A 17 30.06 10.10 3.64
N GLY A 18 29.09 10.61 4.40
CA GLY A 18 29.39 11.30 5.67
C GLY A 18 30.10 10.42 6.70
N PRO A 19 29.58 9.26 7.12
CA PRO A 19 30.28 8.37 8.06
C PRO A 19 31.68 7.95 7.58
N LEU A 20 31.83 7.72 6.27
CA LEU A 20 33.11 7.34 5.66
C LEU A 20 34.12 8.49 5.71
N LEU A 21 33.71 9.72 5.36
CA LEU A 21 34.53 10.91 5.51
C LEU A 21 34.84 11.17 6.99
N ALA A 22 33.90 10.95 7.90
CA ALA A 22 34.17 11.12 9.31
C ALA A 22 35.25 10.15 9.82
N GLY A 23 35.21 8.89 9.36
CA GLY A 23 36.27 7.91 9.60
C GLY A 23 37.61 8.33 9.00
N LEU A 24 37.62 8.78 7.74
CA LEU A 24 38.80 9.25 7.01
C LEU A 24 39.45 10.47 7.69
N GLY A 25 38.63 11.38 8.22
CA GLY A 25 39.05 12.56 8.97
C GLY A 25 39.58 12.23 10.37
N GLY A 26 39.56 10.95 10.77
CA GLY A 26 40.10 10.50 12.05
C GLY A 26 39.29 10.93 13.28
N TYR A 27 38.07 11.45 13.10
CA TYR A 27 37.25 11.95 14.21
C TYR A 27 36.91 10.84 15.22
N GLY A 28 36.40 11.26 16.39
CA GLY A 28 36.10 10.36 17.49
C GLY A 28 34.83 9.53 17.27
N TRP A 29 34.76 8.41 17.99
CA TRP A 29 33.55 7.58 18.11
C TRP A 29 32.27 8.31 18.55
N PRO A 30 32.31 9.45 19.29
CA PRO A 30 31.10 10.21 19.59
C PRO A 30 30.33 10.71 18.36
N LEU A 31 30.94 10.75 17.17
CA LEU A 31 30.24 11.13 15.93
C LEU A 31 29.33 10.02 15.38
N VAL A 32 29.60 8.75 15.71
CA VAL A 32 28.83 7.60 15.24
C VAL A 32 27.33 7.69 15.60
N PRO A 33 26.92 7.96 16.85
CA PRO A 33 25.50 8.10 17.18
C PRO A 33 24.79 9.23 16.41
N VAL A 34 25.50 10.30 16.04
CA VAL A 34 24.93 11.38 15.21
C VAL A 34 24.53 10.84 13.84
N PHE A 35 25.39 10.05 13.20
CA PHE A 35 25.05 9.40 11.94
C PHE A 35 23.97 8.35 12.08
N VAL A 36 23.95 7.57 13.17
CA VAL A 36 22.88 6.60 13.43
C VAL A 36 21.52 7.31 13.49
N VAL A 37 21.43 8.46 14.18
CA VAL A 37 20.21 9.27 14.20
C VAL A 37 19.82 9.73 12.80
N LEU A 38 20.76 10.21 11.99
CA LEU A 38 20.49 10.62 10.61
C LEU A 38 19.97 9.47 9.73
N PHE A 39 20.53 8.26 9.88
CA PHE A 39 20.08 7.08 9.14
C PHE A 39 18.70 6.59 9.60
N VAL A 40 18.44 6.62 10.90
CA VAL A 40 17.11 6.31 11.44
C VAL A 40 16.09 7.34 10.95
N LEU A 41 16.40 8.63 11.04
CA LEU A 41 15.56 9.71 10.53
C LEU A 41 15.28 9.56 9.03
N TRP A 42 16.28 9.16 8.26
CA TRP A 42 16.14 8.86 6.84
C TRP A 42 15.15 7.71 6.58
N GLN A 43 15.17 6.64 7.39
CA GLN A 43 14.18 5.56 7.31
C GLN A 43 12.76 6.04 7.61
N PHE A 44 12.59 6.86 8.65
CA PHE A 44 11.30 7.47 8.99
C PHE A 44 10.73 8.27 7.82
N ILE A 45 11.57 9.06 7.16
CA ILE A 45 11.15 9.98 6.11
C ILE A 45 10.85 9.26 4.79
N LEU A 46 11.65 8.27 4.41
CA LEU A 46 11.46 7.57 3.13
C LEU A 46 10.49 6.40 3.20
N ARG A 47 10.31 5.78 4.36
CA ARG A 47 9.43 4.63 4.55
C ARG A 47 8.40 4.88 5.64
N PRO A 48 7.56 5.93 5.53
CA PRO A 48 6.57 6.27 6.56
C PRO A 48 5.47 5.20 6.75
N HIS A 49 5.43 4.17 5.91
CA HIS A 49 4.52 3.04 6.01
C HIS A 49 5.05 1.91 6.89
N GLN A 50 6.36 1.84 7.15
CA GLN A 50 6.96 0.83 8.04
C GLN A 50 6.90 1.27 9.52
N TRP A 51 6.39 2.47 9.77
CA TRP A 51 6.38 3.08 11.09
C TRP A 51 4.95 3.24 11.59
N PRO A 52 4.75 3.07 12.91
CA PRO A 52 3.42 3.18 13.48
C PRO A 52 2.87 4.59 13.33
N ARG A 53 1.62 4.70 12.88
CA ARG A 53 0.97 5.98 12.55
C ARG A 53 0.19 6.54 13.73
N THR A 54 -0.29 5.68 14.61
CA THR A 54 -1.02 6.06 15.81
C THR A 54 -0.15 5.92 17.06
N PHE A 55 -0.34 6.79 18.05
CA PHE A 55 0.38 6.74 19.33
C PHE A 55 0.17 5.40 20.06
N HIS A 56 -0.94 4.72 19.81
CA HIS A 56 -1.24 3.41 20.40
C HIS A 56 -0.35 2.30 19.83
N GLU A 57 -0.11 2.27 18.51
CA GLU A 57 0.79 1.28 17.91
C GLU A 57 2.24 1.42 18.40
N TRP A 58 2.65 2.63 18.83
CA TRP A 58 3.95 2.85 19.49
C TRP A 58 4.06 2.20 20.87
N THR A 59 2.95 1.83 21.49
CA THR A 59 2.97 1.11 22.77
C THR A 59 3.18 -0.40 22.59
N GLN A 60 3.04 -0.92 21.37
CA GLN A 60 3.26 -2.33 21.07
C GLN A 60 4.75 -2.68 21.06
N TYR A 61 5.10 -3.81 21.67
CA TYR A 61 6.48 -4.30 21.75
C TYR A 61 7.12 -4.49 20.36
N GLN A 62 6.32 -4.83 19.35
CA GLN A 62 6.78 -5.09 17.99
C GLN A 62 7.31 -3.83 17.27
N ALA A 63 6.73 -2.66 17.56
CA ALA A 63 7.22 -1.38 17.04
C ALA A 63 8.64 -1.08 17.59
N TRP A 64 8.83 -1.29 18.89
CA TRP A 64 10.13 -1.12 19.55
C TRP A 64 11.15 -2.18 19.11
N ALA A 65 10.74 -3.42 18.89
CA ALA A 65 11.61 -4.47 18.38
C ALA A 65 12.09 -4.17 16.95
N THR A 66 11.19 -3.66 16.10
CA THR A 66 11.51 -3.27 14.72
C THR A 66 12.44 -2.04 14.70
N LEU A 67 12.15 -1.04 15.52
CA LEU A 67 13.02 0.13 15.70
C LEU A 67 14.40 -0.29 16.20
N GLY A 68 14.45 -1.15 17.23
CA GLY A 68 15.69 -1.65 17.82
C GLY A 68 16.52 -2.47 16.84
N SER A 69 15.91 -3.40 16.11
CA SER A 69 16.57 -4.21 15.08
C SER A 69 17.13 -3.33 13.95
N ASN A 70 16.32 -2.40 13.43
CA ASN A 70 16.76 -1.47 12.40
C ASN A 70 17.87 -0.56 12.91
N ALA A 71 17.74 0.01 14.12
CA ALA A 71 18.78 0.84 14.72
C ALA A 71 20.08 0.07 14.95
N ALA A 72 20.01 -1.20 15.33
CA ALA A 72 21.19 -2.05 15.49
C ALA A 72 21.90 -2.30 14.15
N ILE A 73 21.14 -2.61 13.08
CA ILE A 73 21.68 -2.76 11.72
C ILE A 73 22.31 -1.44 11.24
N GLN A 74 21.62 -0.31 11.45
CA GLN A 74 22.16 1.01 11.08
C GLN A 74 23.43 1.34 11.87
N THR A 75 23.48 1.00 13.15
CA THR A 75 24.67 1.20 13.98
C THR A 75 25.85 0.39 13.46
N LEU A 76 25.63 -0.88 13.13
CA LEU A 76 26.66 -1.74 12.57
C LEU A 76 27.15 -1.23 11.22
N PHE A 77 26.23 -0.77 10.36
CA PHE A 77 26.55 -0.24 9.04
C PHE A 77 27.33 1.08 9.12
N VAL A 78 26.91 2.02 9.98
CA VAL A 78 27.63 3.27 10.23
C VAL A 78 29.01 2.99 10.83
N ALA A 79 29.11 2.07 11.80
CA ALA A 79 30.39 1.68 12.39
C ALA A 79 31.33 1.04 11.36
N LEU A 80 30.79 0.24 10.44
CA LEU A 80 31.55 -0.33 9.32
C LEU A 80 32.08 0.76 8.39
N LEU A 81 31.21 1.68 7.92
CA LEU A 81 31.62 2.78 7.03
C LEU A 81 32.67 3.68 7.69
N PHE A 82 32.47 3.99 8.96
CA PHE A 82 33.40 4.77 9.76
C PHE A 82 34.74 4.04 9.94
N GLY A 83 34.70 2.74 10.23
CA GLY A 83 35.88 1.89 10.34
C GLY A 83 36.65 1.78 9.03
N VAL A 84 35.97 1.64 7.89
CA VAL A 84 36.57 1.63 6.55
C VAL A 84 37.22 2.98 6.25
N GLY A 85 36.52 4.08 6.48
CA GLY A 85 37.08 5.43 6.32
C GLY A 85 38.34 5.62 7.16
N ARG A 86 38.30 5.18 8.42
CA ARG A 86 39.45 5.24 9.34
C ARG A 86 40.60 4.34 8.91
N GLY A 87 40.31 3.16 8.38
CA GLY A 87 41.30 2.25 7.79
C GLY A 87 42.00 2.86 6.58
N ILE A 88 41.25 3.53 5.70
CA ILE A 88 41.80 4.24 4.54
C ILE A 88 42.66 5.42 4.99
N GLY A 89 42.17 6.27 5.91
CA GLY A 89 42.93 7.42 6.41
C GLY A 89 44.21 7.02 7.13
N GLY A 90 44.14 5.94 7.92
CA GLY A 90 45.30 5.36 8.59
C GLY A 90 46.31 4.75 7.61
N ALA A 91 45.86 4.01 6.60
CA ALA A 91 46.73 3.38 5.61
C ALA A 91 47.41 4.39 4.66
N LEU A 92 46.70 5.47 4.31
CA LEU A 92 47.23 6.55 3.48
C LEU A 92 48.10 7.53 4.28
N GLY A 93 48.11 7.45 5.62
CA GLY A 93 48.80 8.40 6.49
C GLY A 93 48.32 9.84 6.33
N PHE A 94 47.11 10.03 5.78
CA PHE A 94 46.57 11.32 5.39
C PHE A 94 45.25 11.55 6.10
N ILE A 95 45.20 12.61 6.90
CA ILE A 95 43.99 13.09 7.57
C ILE A 95 43.57 14.35 6.83
N PRO A 96 42.47 14.32 6.06
CA PRO A 96 42.09 15.50 5.30
C PRO A 96 41.61 16.62 6.24
N PRO A 97 42.01 17.89 6.00
CA PRO A 97 41.71 19.00 6.90
C PRO A 97 40.34 19.63 6.58
N TYR A 98 39.25 18.87 6.72
CA TYR A 98 37.90 19.45 6.72
C TYR A 98 37.38 19.70 8.16
N PRO A 99 36.34 20.54 8.34
CA PRO A 99 35.69 20.70 9.63
C PRO A 99 34.79 19.50 9.96
N GLU A 100 34.65 19.21 11.25
CA GLU A 100 33.89 18.06 11.80
C GLU A 100 32.42 18.02 11.35
N MET A 101 31.83 19.19 11.09
CA MET A 101 30.44 19.31 10.66
C MET A 101 30.23 19.02 9.17
N LEU A 102 31.27 19.02 8.35
CA LEU A 102 31.13 18.82 6.90
C LEU A 102 30.62 17.41 6.55
N PRO A 103 31.17 16.32 7.12
CA PRO A 103 30.61 14.99 6.95
C PRO A 103 29.13 14.87 7.38
N VAL A 104 28.78 15.52 8.49
CA VAL A 104 27.40 15.54 9.02
C VAL A 104 26.47 16.29 8.07
N ALA A 105 26.90 17.46 7.56
CA ALA A 105 26.13 18.26 6.63
C ALA A 105 25.87 17.52 5.30
N ILE A 106 26.87 16.79 4.79
CA ILE A 106 26.72 15.97 3.57
C ILE A 106 25.66 14.89 3.77
N SER A 107 25.73 14.15 4.89
CA SER A 107 24.73 13.13 5.21
C SER A 107 23.35 13.75 5.46
N PHE A 108 23.27 14.89 6.14
CA PHE A 108 22.00 15.57 6.39
C PHE A 108 21.34 16.06 5.10
N LEU A 109 22.12 16.60 4.15
CA LEU A 109 21.61 17.12 2.88
C LEU A 109 20.94 16.03 2.02
N SER A 110 21.34 14.76 2.20
CA SER A 110 20.71 13.63 1.53
C SER A 110 19.20 13.52 1.80
N ILE A 111 18.74 13.94 2.98
CA ILE A 111 17.36 13.80 3.45
C ILE A 111 16.41 14.70 2.64
N PRO A 112 16.59 16.04 2.61
CA PRO A 112 15.74 16.91 1.80
C PRO A 112 15.90 16.67 0.30
N LEU A 113 17.11 16.31 -0.18
CA LEU A 113 17.33 15.93 -1.57
C LEU A 113 16.51 14.69 -1.96
N ALA A 114 16.55 13.65 -1.14
CA ALA A 114 15.75 12.45 -1.36
C ALA A 114 14.24 12.78 -1.37
N ARG A 115 13.76 13.65 -0.46
CA ARG A 115 12.34 14.05 -0.39
C ARG A 115 11.88 14.89 -1.58
N MET A 116 12.76 15.72 -2.14
CA MET A 116 12.46 16.56 -3.31
C MET A 116 12.41 15.72 -4.60
N ILE A 117 13.19 14.64 -4.67
CA ILE A 117 13.26 13.73 -5.82
C ILE A 117 12.21 12.61 -5.72
N TRP A 118 11.80 12.22 -4.52
CA TRP A 118 10.97 11.05 -4.24
C TRP A 118 9.66 11.38 -3.51
N ASN A 119 8.55 10.91 -4.08
CA ASN A 119 7.23 10.98 -3.44
C ASN A 119 6.91 9.61 -2.83
N PRO A 120 6.79 9.48 -1.50
CA PRO A 120 6.64 8.18 -0.81
C PRO A 120 5.38 7.42 -1.23
N TRP A 121 4.36 8.13 -1.73
CA TRP A 121 3.11 7.53 -2.23
C TRP A 121 3.28 6.79 -3.56
N GLN A 122 4.12 7.29 -4.48
CA GLN A 122 4.45 6.58 -5.74
C GLN A 122 5.31 5.33 -5.47
N ALA A 123 6.03 5.31 -4.35
CA ALA A 123 6.81 4.15 -3.93
C ALA A 123 5.94 3.03 -3.38
N ILE A 124 4.83 3.35 -2.70
CA ILE A 124 3.87 2.35 -2.25
C ILE A 124 3.25 1.65 -3.47
N GLU A 125 2.87 2.41 -4.49
CA GLU A 125 2.31 1.84 -5.72
C GLU A 125 3.32 0.95 -6.47
N MET A 126 4.59 1.38 -6.55
CA MET A 126 5.65 0.61 -7.21
C MET A 126 6.17 -0.56 -6.37
N ASN A 127 6.23 -0.43 -5.04
CA ASN A 127 6.64 -1.50 -4.14
C ASN A 127 5.54 -2.55 -4.01
N ASN A 128 4.27 -2.15 -4.01
CA ASN A 128 3.15 -3.08 -4.14
C ASN A 128 3.18 -3.78 -5.50
N PHE A 129 3.49 -3.06 -6.59
CA PHE A 129 3.69 -3.67 -7.91
C PHE A 129 4.86 -4.66 -7.93
N LEU A 130 5.97 -4.34 -7.25
CA LEU A 130 7.16 -5.18 -7.16
C LEU A 130 6.97 -6.37 -6.22
N ASP A 131 6.29 -6.19 -5.09
CA ASP A 131 5.92 -7.28 -4.17
C ASP A 131 4.86 -8.16 -4.80
N ASP A 132 3.93 -7.63 -5.60
CA ASP A 132 3.05 -8.41 -6.47
C ASP A 132 3.84 -9.16 -7.55
N ALA A 133 4.86 -8.53 -8.14
CA ALA A 133 5.73 -9.18 -9.12
C ALA A 133 6.62 -10.26 -8.48
N ILE A 134 7.14 -10.03 -7.27
CA ILE A 134 7.97 -10.96 -6.50
C ILE A 134 7.10 -12.09 -5.95
N ARG A 135 5.88 -11.81 -5.50
CA ARG A 135 4.88 -12.83 -5.14
C ARG A 135 4.50 -13.68 -6.35
N LYS A 136 4.36 -13.07 -7.54
CA LYS A 136 4.20 -13.78 -8.83
C LYS A 136 5.41 -14.64 -9.22
N ILE A 137 6.61 -14.32 -8.72
CA ILE A 137 7.84 -15.09 -9.00
C ILE A 137 8.14 -16.14 -7.91
N SER A 138 7.81 -15.85 -6.65
CA SER A 138 8.12 -16.68 -5.47
C SER A 138 7.09 -17.77 -5.24
N HIS A 139 5.89 -17.63 -5.81
CA HIS A 139 4.99 -18.74 -6.07
C HIS A 139 5.15 -19.13 -7.54
N PRO A 140 5.95 -20.16 -7.87
CA PRO A 140 6.00 -20.71 -9.21
C PRO A 140 4.74 -21.55 -9.47
N GLU A 141 3.57 -20.95 -9.34
CA GLU A 141 2.32 -21.43 -9.92
C GLU A 141 2.34 -21.06 -11.41
N THR A 142 3.27 -21.69 -12.14
CA THR A 142 3.31 -21.85 -13.60
C THR A 142 3.14 -20.61 -14.48
N SER A 143 3.46 -20.71 -15.76
CA SER A 143 3.30 -19.68 -16.79
C SER A 143 1.82 -19.37 -17.12
N THR A 144 0.95 -19.37 -16.10
CA THR A 144 -0.52 -19.45 -16.21
C THR A 144 -1.19 -18.17 -15.74
N GLY A 145 -0.52 -17.27 -15.00
CA GLY A 145 -1.14 -16.01 -14.54
C GLY A 145 -1.59 -15.07 -15.67
N GLY A 146 -0.84 -15.02 -16.79
CA GLY A 146 -1.25 -14.31 -17.99
C GLY A 146 -2.42 -15.00 -18.71
N ALA A 147 -2.40 -16.32 -18.82
CA ALA A 147 -3.46 -17.10 -19.44
C ALA A 147 -4.76 -17.07 -18.62
N GLY A 148 -4.66 -17.08 -17.29
CA GLY A 148 -5.78 -17.00 -16.36
C GLY A 148 -6.45 -15.63 -16.38
N LEU A 149 -5.67 -14.55 -16.39
CA LEU A 149 -6.21 -13.20 -16.60
C LEU A 149 -6.85 -13.05 -17.98
N GLU A 150 -6.22 -13.56 -19.03
CA GLU A 150 -6.77 -13.50 -20.39
C GLU A 150 -8.03 -14.36 -20.56
N THR A 151 -8.13 -15.45 -19.80
CA THR A 151 -9.36 -16.26 -19.71
C THR A 151 -10.44 -15.48 -18.97
N ALA A 152 -10.13 -14.88 -17.81
CA ALA A 152 -11.06 -14.04 -17.08
C ALA A 152 -11.58 -12.88 -17.96
N ARG A 153 -10.70 -12.15 -18.66
CA ARG A 153 -11.07 -11.09 -19.62
C ARG A 153 -12.05 -11.58 -20.68
N ARG A 154 -11.74 -12.70 -21.34
CA ARG A 154 -12.62 -13.26 -22.37
C ARG A 154 -13.97 -13.69 -21.81
N MET A 155 -14.01 -14.20 -20.59
CA MET A 155 -15.25 -14.68 -20.00
C MET A 155 -16.10 -13.58 -19.34
N ILE A 156 -15.50 -12.44 -18.93
CA ILE A 156 -16.28 -11.26 -18.48
C ILE A 156 -16.75 -10.40 -19.65
N ALA A 157 -16.14 -10.50 -20.83
CA ALA A 157 -16.50 -9.70 -22.00
C ALA A 157 -18.01 -9.69 -22.34
N PRO A 158 -18.76 -10.82 -22.24
CA PRO A 158 -20.20 -10.82 -22.48
C PRO A 158 -21.01 -9.93 -21.52
N LEU A 159 -20.47 -9.54 -20.35
CA LEU A 159 -21.15 -8.61 -19.44
C LEU A 159 -21.29 -7.21 -20.04
N ALA A 160 -20.42 -6.83 -20.99
CA ALA A 160 -20.51 -5.56 -21.68
C ALA A 160 -21.75 -5.46 -22.58
N ASP A 161 -22.22 -6.61 -23.09
CA ASP A 161 -23.35 -6.70 -24.03
C ASP A 161 -24.71 -6.89 -23.33
N LEU A 162 -24.72 -7.00 -21.99
CA LEU A 162 -25.96 -7.17 -21.23
C LEU A 162 -26.76 -5.86 -21.18
N PRO A 163 -28.10 -5.90 -21.28
CA PRO A 163 -28.94 -4.72 -21.10
C PRO A 163 -28.76 -4.08 -19.72
N ASP A 164 -28.85 -2.74 -19.65
CA ASP A 164 -28.69 -2.02 -18.38
C ASP A 164 -29.74 -2.42 -17.31
N GLU A 165 -30.92 -2.88 -17.75
CA GLU A 165 -32.01 -3.36 -16.88
C GLU A 165 -31.80 -4.79 -16.35
N THR A 166 -30.67 -5.44 -16.66
CA THR A 166 -30.39 -6.80 -16.22
C THR A 166 -30.39 -6.90 -14.70
N ASP A 167 -31.13 -7.88 -14.18
CA ASP A 167 -31.24 -8.15 -12.76
C ASP A 167 -29.87 -8.53 -12.14
N PRO A 168 -29.47 -7.94 -11.00
CA PRO A 168 -28.21 -8.28 -10.33
C PRO A 168 -28.05 -9.77 -10.01
N GLY A 169 -29.14 -10.51 -9.79
CA GLY A 169 -29.13 -11.95 -9.56
C GLY A 169 -28.69 -12.76 -10.77
N VAL A 170 -29.01 -12.30 -11.99
CA VAL A 170 -28.51 -12.91 -13.23
C VAL A 170 -27.00 -12.68 -13.36
N ILE A 171 -26.53 -11.48 -13.07
CA ILE A 171 -25.10 -11.14 -13.08
C ILE A 171 -24.34 -11.97 -12.04
N ALA A 172 -24.92 -12.16 -10.85
CA ALA A 172 -24.36 -13.04 -9.81
C ALA A 172 -24.21 -14.49 -10.30
N GLN A 173 -25.22 -15.03 -11.00
CA GLN A 173 -25.14 -16.38 -11.58
C GLN A 173 -24.01 -16.49 -12.62
N HIS A 174 -23.83 -15.47 -13.45
CA HIS A 174 -22.70 -15.41 -14.37
C HIS A 174 -21.36 -15.45 -13.61
N LEU A 175 -21.19 -14.64 -12.56
CA LEU A 175 -19.97 -14.65 -11.74
C LEU A 175 -19.70 -16.01 -11.08
N VAL A 176 -20.74 -16.69 -10.57
CA VAL A 176 -20.61 -18.04 -10.02
C VAL A 176 -20.13 -19.02 -11.09
N ALA A 177 -20.70 -18.97 -12.31
CA ALA A 177 -20.23 -19.81 -13.41
C ALA A 177 -18.78 -19.50 -13.80
N LEU A 178 -18.36 -18.23 -13.77
CA LEU A 178 -16.98 -17.81 -14.04
C LEU A 178 -15.97 -18.35 -13.03
N SER A 179 -16.36 -18.43 -11.76
CA SER A 179 -15.50 -18.93 -10.67
C SER A 179 -15.03 -20.38 -10.88
N ALA A 180 -15.76 -21.18 -11.68
CA ALA A 180 -15.37 -22.55 -12.03
C ALA A 180 -14.20 -22.61 -13.02
N HIS A 181 -13.88 -21.50 -13.69
CA HIS A 181 -12.96 -21.46 -14.82
C HIS A 181 -11.82 -20.44 -14.65
N ALA A 182 -11.95 -19.47 -13.74
CA ALA A 182 -10.92 -18.47 -13.46
C ALA A 182 -10.79 -18.22 -11.95
N HIS A 183 -9.56 -18.01 -11.49
CA HIS A 183 -9.29 -17.66 -10.10
C HIS A 183 -9.94 -16.30 -9.76
N PRO A 184 -10.55 -16.13 -8.58
CA PRO A 184 -11.20 -14.88 -8.17
C PRO A 184 -10.31 -13.62 -8.30
N ASP A 185 -9.02 -13.71 -7.99
CA ASP A 185 -8.04 -12.62 -8.22
C ASP A 185 -7.99 -12.14 -9.68
N HIS A 186 -8.06 -13.06 -10.64
CA HIS A 186 -8.05 -12.74 -12.07
C HIS A 186 -9.36 -12.11 -12.51
N ILE A 187 -10.50 -12.58 -11.97
CA ILE A 187 -11.82 -12.01 -12.23
C ILE A 187 -11.87 -10.58 -11.69
N ARG A 188 -11.44 -10.35 -10.43
CA ARG A 188 -11.36 -9.00 -9.83
C ARG A 188 -10.46 -8.08 -10.64
N SER A 189 -9.29 -8.55 -11.05
CA SER A 189 -8.35 -7.76 -11.86
C SER A 189 -8.96 -7.36 -13.20
N ALA A 190 -9.61 -8.29 -13.90
CA ALA A 190 -10.26 -8.02 -15.17
C ALA A 190 -11.43 -7.02 -15.02
N LEU A 191 -12.26 -7.15 -13.99
CA LEU A 191 -13.35 -6.20 -13.72
C LEU A 191 -12.83 -4.78 -13.38
N PHE A 192 -11.75 -4.68 -12.60
CA PHE A 192 -11.10 -3.39 -12.35
C PHE A 192 -10.48 -2.76 -13.61
N GLU A 193 -9.92 -3.57 -14.52
CA GLU A 193 -9.46 -3.06 -15.82
C GLU A 193 -10.62 -2.45 -16.61
N ARG A 194 -11.79 -3.11 -16.64
CA ARG A 194 -12.98 -2.60 -17.33
C ARG A 194 -13.52 -1.30 -16.72
N MET A 195 -13.53 -1.18 -15.39
CA MET A 195 -13.95 0.07 -14.73
C MET A 195 -13.03 1.26 -14.98
N ARG A 196 -11.77 1.03 -15.39
CA ARG A 196 -10.84 2.10 -15.77
C ARG A 196 -11.02 2.54 -17.22
N ASP A 197 -11.71 1.76 -18.05
CA ASP A 197 -12.10 2.21 -19.39
C ASP A 197 -13.13 3.34 -19.27
N ALA A 198 -13.19 4.22 -20.28
CA ALA A 198 -13.97 5.46 -20.18
C ALA A 198 -15.50 5.29 -20.09
N ASN A 199 -16.03 4.08 -20.26
CA ASN A 199 -17.47 3.82 -20.22
C ASN A 199 -17.79 2.34 -19.88
N PRO A 200 -17.64 1.91 -18.61
CA PRO A 200 -18.02 0.56 -18.20
C PRO A 200 -19.54 0.38 -18.32
N SER A 201 -20.00 -0.81 -18.71
CA SER A 201 -21.43 -1.11 -18.72
C SER A 201 -22.00 -1.16 -17.31
N ARG A 202 -23.32 -0.96 -17.16
CA ARG A 202 -23.97 -1.08 -15.85
C ARG A 202 -23.81 -2.49 -15.28
N ALA A 203 -23.86 -3.51 -16.14
CA ALA A 203 -23.67 -4.90 -15.73
C ALA A 203 -22.23 -5.20 -15.26
N GLU A 204 -21.21 -4.63 -15.90
CA GLU A 204 -19.82 -4.72 -15.46
C GLU A 204 -19.62 -4.05 -14.08
N THR A 205 -20.26 -2.90 -13.88
CA THR A 205 -20.22 -2.18 -12.59
C THR A 205 -20.87 -2.99 -11.48
N ILE A 206 -22.06 -3.56 -11.74
CA ILE A 206 -22.75 -4.46 -10.80
C ILE A 206 -21.91 -5.70 -10.53
N ALA A 207 -21.30 -6.31 -11.54
CA ALA A 207 -20.45 -7.48 -11.36
C ALA A 207 -19.27 -7.19 -10.43
N LEU A 208 -18.64 -6.02 -10.56
CA LEU A 208 -17.57 -5.60 -9.66
C LEU A 208 -18.07 -5.38 -8.23
N ILE A 209 -19.23 -4.73 -8.05
CA ILE A 209 -19.86 -4.57 -6.73
C ILE A 209 -20.07 -5.95 -6.10
N LEU A 210 -20.77 -6.85 -6.81
CA LEU A 210 -21.11 -8.17 -6.31
C LEU A 210 -19.88 -8.98 -5.90
N HIS A 211 -18.80 -8.89 -6.68
CA HIS A 211 -17.55 -9.59 -6.42
C HIS A 211 -16.76 -8.98 -5.26
N ALA A 212 -16.75 -7.65 -5.12
CA ALA A 212 -15.98 -6.98 -4.06
C ALA A 212 -16.67 -7.03 -2.70
N THR A 213 -18.00 -7.10 -2.67
CA THR A 213 -18.79 -7.21 -1.44
C THR A 213 -19.19 -8.65 -1.11
N ASP A 214 -18.56 -9.66 -1.74
CA ASP A 214 -18.75 -11.06 -1.35
C ASP A 214 -17.78 -11.41 -0.22
N GLY A 215 -18.32 -11.64 0.99
CA GLY A 215 -17.52 -11.98 2.17
C GLY A 215 -16.63 -13.20 1.97
N ARG A 216 -17.08 -14.19 1.19
CA ARG A 216 -16.27 -15.40 0.92
C ARG A 216 -15.03 -15.10 0.08
N LEU A 217 -15.12 -14.10 -0.80
CA LEU A 217 -14.01 -13.71 -1.65
C LEU A 217 -13.04 -12.78 -0.94
N ALA A 218 -13.44 -12.16 0.17
CA ALA A 218 -12.58 -11.27 0.91
C ALA A 218 -11.36 -11.98 1.50
N GLU A 219 -11.50 -13.22 1.99
CA GLU A 219 -10.37 -14.02 2.50
C GLU A 219 -9.40 -14.44 1.39
N ILE A 220 -9.94 -14.75 0.21
CA ILE A 220 -9.20 -15.33 -0.91
C ILE A 220 -8.46 -14.25 -1.70
N VAL A 221 -9.13 -13.12 -1.94
CA VAL A 221 -8.60 -12.07 -2.82
C VAL A 221 -8.02 -10.94 -1.97
N PRO A 222 -6.72 -10.64 -2.07
CA PRO A 222 -6.04 -9.69 -1.18
C PRO A 222 -6.39 -8.22 -1.45
N GLY A 223 -6.18 -7.37 -0.44
CA GLY A 223 -6.31 -5.91 -0.54
C GLY A 223 -7.70 -5.35 -0.21
N ASP A 224 -7.81 -4.03 -0.31
CA ASP A 224 -8.99 -3.24 0.08
C ASP A 224 -10.01 -3.13 -1.06
N GLY A 225 -10.61 -4.28 -1.41
CA GLY A 225 -11.55 -4.41 -2.52
C GLY A 225 -12.75 -3.46 -2.41
N PRO A 226 -13.53 -3.50 -1.31
CA PRO A 226 -14.72 -2.68 -1.13
C PRO A 226 -14.45 -1.17 -1.26
N THR A 227 -13.42 -0.65 -0.61
CA THR A 227 -13.08 0.78 -0.68
C THR A 227 -12.64 1.19 -2.07
N MET A 228 -11.85 0.35 -2.76
CA MET A 228 -11.44 0.63 -4.14
C MET A 228 -12.63 0.66 -5.10
N VAL A 229 -13.57 -0.27 -4.97
CA VAL A 229 -14.79 -0.28 -5.79
C VAL A 229 -15.60 0.98 -5.54
N LEU A 230 -15.87 1.32 -4.29
CA LEU A 230 -16.69 2.47 -3.94
C LEU A 230 -16.13 3.80 -4.49
N ARG A 231 -14.80 3.92 -4.65
CA ARG A 231 -14.16 5.10 -5.26
C ARG A 231 -14.28 5.17 -6.78
N LEU A 232 -14.52 4.03 -7.43
CA LEU A 232 -14.65 3.92 -8.89
C LEU A 232 -16.10 3.91 -9.35
N LEU A 233 -17.06 3.74 -8.44
CA LEU A 233 -18.47 3.75 -8.80
C LEU A 233 -18.88 5.13 -9.34
N PRO A 234 -19.72 5.16 -10.39
CA PRO A 234 -20.37 6.40 -10.82
C PRO A 234 -21.26 6.95 -9.69
N GLU A 235 -21.57 8.25 -9.73
CA GLU A 235 -22.49 8.89 -8.78
C GLU A 235 -23.96 8.53 -9.08
N ASP A 236 -24.27 7.23 -9.11
CA ASP A 236 -25.59 6.64 -9.31
C ASP A 236 -26.12 6.14 -7.94
N PRO A 237 -27.22 6.73 -7.42
CA PRO A 237 -27.78 6.32 -6.12
C PRO A 237 -28.14 4.84 -6.03
N GLY A 238 -28.61 4.21 -7.11
CA GLY A 238 -29.00 2.81 -7.12
C GLY A 238 -27.79 1.87 -7.00
N LEU A 239 -26.67 2.22 -7.63
CA LEU A 239 -25.42 1.44 -7.52
C LEU A 239 -24.76 1.60 -6.15
N ILE A 240 -24.78 2.81 -5.59
CA ILE A 240 -24.29 3.06 -4.23
C ILE A 240 -25.16 2.34 -3.20
N ALA A 241 -26.49 2.37 -3.35
CA ALA A 241 -27.42 1.61 -2.52
C ALA A 241 -27.12 0.10 -2.57
N LEU A 242 -26.97 -0.46 -3.78
CA LEU A 242 -26.64 -1.87 -3.97
C LEU A 242 -25.32 -2.25 -3.27
N PHE A 243 -24.28 -1.43 -3.44
CA PHE A 243 -23.00 -1.63 -2.77
C PHE A 243 -23.17 -1.65 -1.25
N ALA A 244 -23.84 -0.63 -0.70
CA ALA A 244 -23.99 -0.48 0.74
C ALA A 244 -24.80 -1.64 1.35
N THR A 245 -25.95 -2.00 0.75
CA THR A 245 -26.76 -3.13 1.21
C THR A 245 -25.98 -4.44 1.20
N ARG A 246 -25.19 -4.69 0.14
CA ARG A 246 -24.42 -5.93 0.02
C ARG A 246 -23.28 -6.01 1.02
N LEU A 247 -22.52 -4.92 1.20
CA LEU A 247 -21.42 -4.89 2.15
C LEU A 247 -21.93 -4.99 3.60
N THR A 248 -23.05 -4.35 3.93
CA THR A 248 -23.72 -4.52 5.23
C THR A 248 -24.06 -5.97 5.51
N ALA A 249 -24.66 -6.66 4.53
CA ALA A 249 -25.00 -8.07 4.68
C ALA A 249 -23.74 -8.96 4.84
N ALA A 250 -22.63 -8.62 4.18
CA ALA A 250 -21.37 -9.32 4.34
C ALA A 250 -20.77 -9.10 5.74
N LEU A 251 -20.70 -7.86 6.23
CA LEU A 251 -20.21 -7.52 7.57
C LEU A 251 -21.03 -8.17 8.69
N GLN A 252 -22.34 -8.30 8.51
CA GLN A 252 -23.21 -8.99 9.48
C GLN A 252 -22.97 -10.50 9.52
N GLN A 253 -22.48 -11.09 8.43
CA GLN A 253 -22.13 -12.51 8.38
C GLN A 253 -20.73 -12.78 8.90
N ASP A 254 -19.81 -11.84 8.68
CA ASP A 254 -18.41 -11.94 9.05
C ASP A 254 -17.87 -10.55 9.45
N ALA A 255 -17.68 -10.37 10.77
CA ALA A 255 -17.21 -9.11 11.34
C ALA A 255 -15.73 -8.84 11.03
N ASP A 256 -14.93 -9.88 10.73
CA ASP A 256 -13.50 -9.73 10.41
C ASP A 256 -13.29 -8.98 9.07
N LEU A 257 -14.35 -8.83 8.28
CA LEU A 257 -14.37 -7.99 7.08
C LEU A 257 -14.25 -6.49 7.39
N TRP A 258 -14.42 -6.08 8.65
CA TRP A 258 -14.32 -4.68 9.08
C TRP A 258 -13.03 -4.00 8.58
N GLY A 259 -11.88 -4.69 8.69
CA GLY A 259 -10.58 -4.16 8.24
C GLY A 259 -10.47 -3.91 6.73
N LYS A 260 -11.43 -4.39 5.93
CA LYS A 260 -11.54 -4.18 4.48
C LYS A 260 -12.73 -3.30 4.10
N SER A 261 -13.51 -2.85 5.08
CA SER A 261 -14.63 -1.94 4.88
C SER A 261 -14.13 -0.51 4.66
N PRO A 262 -14.82 0.32 3.87
CA PRO A 262 -14.51 1.75 3.80
C PRO A 262 -14.67 2.40 5.18
N SER A 263 -13.83 3.39 5.48
CA SER A 263 -13.87 4.07 6.78
C SER A 263 -15.21 4.77 7.01
N VAL A 264 -15.64 4.80 8.28
CA VAL A 264 -16.89 5.46 8.70
C VAL A 264 -16.91 6.94 8.32
N ASP A 265 -15.78 7.64 8.42
CA ASP A 265 -15.64 9.03 7.97
C ASP A 265 -15.98 9.16 6.47
N TYR A 266 -15.41 8.29 5.64
CA TYR A 266 -15.64 8.31 4.19
C TYR A 266 -17.10 7.97 3.85
N LEU A 267 -17.69 6.99 4.55
CA LEU A 267 -19.10 6.64 4.38
C LEU A 267 -20.04 7.76 4.82
N THR A 268 -19.69 8.49 5.89
CA THR A 268 -20.47 9.63 6.40
C THR A 268 -20.44 10.80 5.41
N GLU A 269 -19.27 11.12 4.86
CA GLU A 269 -19.13 12.11 3.78
C GLU A 269 -19.94 11.71 2.54
N LEU A 270 -19.93 10.42 2.18
CA LEU A 270 -20.70 9.90 1.06
C LEU A 270 -22.21 9.99 1.33
N ALA A 271 -22.67 9.61 2.52
CA ALA A 271 -24.08 9.72 2.90
C ALA A 271 -24.60 11.16 2.83
N ALA A 272 -23.78 12.13 3.24
CA ALA A 272 -24.12 13.56 3.13
C ALA A 272 -24.27 14.03 1.67
N ARG A 273 -23.50 13.47 0.73
CA ARG A 273 -23.64 13.79 -0.70
C ARG A 273 -24.91 13.21 -1.32
N PHE A 274 -25.39 12.09 -0.79
CA PHE A 274 -26.56 11.36 -1.26
C PHE A 274 -27.80 11.58 -0.38
N ASP A 275 -27.84 12.69 0.37
CA ASP A 275 -28.96 13.05 1.24
C ASP A 275 -30.28 13.15 0.44
N ASN A 276 -31.36 12.56 0.97
CA ASN A 276 -32.66 12.43 0.31
C ASN A 276 -32.66 11.61 -0.99
N SER A 277 -31.74 10.64 -1.11
CA SER A 277 -31.71 9.70 -2.25
C SER A 277 -31.89 8.24 -1.81
N GLU A 278 -32.08 7.34 -2.78
CA GLU A 278 -32.19 5.89 -2.54
C GLU A 278 -30.95 5.28 -1.85
N ALA A 279 -29.79 5.93 -1.94
CA ALA A 279 -28.55 5.50 -1.30
C ALA A 279 -28.45 5.87 0.19
N GLU A 280 -29.25 6.83 0.68
CA GLU A 280 -29.07 7.40 2.01
C GLU A 280 -29.26 6.36 3.13
N ALA A 281 -30.40 5.67 3.14
CA ALA A 281 -30.69 4.66 4.15
C ALA A 281 -29.71 3.48 4.11
N PRO A 282 -29.40 2.87 2.94
CA PRO A 282 -28.37 1.84 2.84
C PRO A 282 -26.99 2.28 3.34
N LEU A 283 -26.56 3.51 3.06
CA LEU A 283 -25.29 4.04 3.54
C LEU A 283 -25.28 4.21 5.06
N ARG A 284 -26.37 4.70 5.65
CA ARG A 284 -26.51 4.77 7.11
C ARG A 284 -26.48 3.40 7.76
N ASP A 285 -27.13 2.40 7.14
CA ASP A 285 -27.08 1.02 7.61
C ASP A 285 -25.66 0.44 7.55
N LEU A 286 -24.92 0.74 6.48
CA LEU A 286 -23.51 0.34 6.36
C LEU A 286 -22.62 1.01 7.39
N ILE A 287 -22.82 2.30 7.68
CA ILE A 287 -22.11 3.01 8.75
C ILE A 287 -22.35 2.31 10.10
N ASN A 288 -23.61 2.01 10.40
CA ASN A 288 -23.97 1.34 11.66
C ASN A 288 -23.36 -0.06 11.74
N ALA A 289 -23.40 -0.83 10.64
CA ALA A 289 -22.80 -2.17 10.59
C ALA A 289 -21.27 -2.11 10.71
N THR A 290 -20.62 -1.11 10.10
CA THR A 290 -19.16 -0.93 10.21
C THR A 290 -18.78 -0.54 11.64
N ASN A 291 -19.52 0.36 12.30
CA ASN A 291 -19.29 0.68 13.71
C ASN A 291 -19.53 -0.53 14.63
N ALA A 292 -20.55 -1.36 14.34
CA ALA A 292 -20.85 -2.54 15.16
C ALA A 292 -19.85 -3.68 14.97
N ALA A 293 -19.22 -3.77 13.80
CA ALA A 293 -18.16 -4.73 13.50
C ALA A 293 -16.77 -4.25 13.95
N GLU A 294 -16.66 -2.98 14.39
CA GLU A 294 -15.42 -2.47 14.97
C GLU A 294 -15.10 -3.25 16.26
N PRO A 295 -13.90 -3.84 16.38
CA PRO A 295 -13.51 -4.55 17.60
C PRO A 295 -13.58 -3.61 18.80
N GLU A 296 -14.07 -4.05 19.96
CA GLU A 296 -14.16 -3.21 21.20
C GLU A 296 -12.79 -2.67 21.65
N ASP A 297 -11.69 -3.25 21.18
CA ASP A 297 -10.30 -2.82 21.41
C ASP A 297 -9.64 -2.15 20.15
N GLY A 298 -10.37 -1.98 19.05
CA GLY A 298 -9.87 -1.38 17.80
C GLY A 298 -8.80 -2.20 17.05
N LEU A 299 -8.71 -3.50 17.30
CA LEU A 299 -7.68 -4.40 16.77
C LEU A 299 -8.27 -5.41 15.78
N ALA A 300 -8.04 -5.19 14.48
CA ALA A 300 -8.08 -6.20 13.42
C ALA A 300 -6.77 -6.17 12.63
#